data_AF-X1FE52-F1
#
_entry.id   AF-X1FE52-F1
#
_cell.length_a   1.000
_cell.length_b   1.000
_cell.length_c   1.000
_cell.angle_alpha   90.00
_cell.angle_beta   90.00
_cell.angle_gamma   90.00
#
_symmetry.space_group_name_H-M   'P 1'
#
loop_
_entity.id
_entity.type
_entity.pdbx_description
1 polymer ?
#
loop_
_entity_poly.entity_id
_entity_poly.type
_entity_poly.pdbx_seq_one_letter_code
_entity_poly.pdbx_strand_id
1 'polypeptide(L)'
;GHTIDNVHNAVKLTINAGLIANVDFIFNLPNETEDDINLTINFMKNLSGLGAKIHAHTFMPLPLTVFANETVKEINEKTRKVISNL
;
A
#
# COMPACT_ATOMS: atom_id res chain seq x y z
N GLY A 1 -15.60 -0.21 4.33
CA GLY A 1 -14.24 0.35 4.32
C GLY A 1 -13.71 0.42 5.73
N HIS A 2 -12.41 0.65 5.89
CA HIS A 2 -11.71 0.80 7.18
C HIS A 2 -10.89 2.09 7.18
N THR A 3 -10.57 2.62 8.36
CA THR A 3 -9.69 3.79 8.49
C THR A 3 -8.22 3.39 8.64
N ILE A 4 -7.31 4.35 8.46
CA ILE A 4 -5.86 4.18 8.68
C ILE A 4 -5.59 3.70 10.13
N ASP A 5 -6.29 4.26 11.11
CA ASP A 5 -6.15 3.87 12.52
C ASP A 5 -6.55 2.42 12.77
N ASN A 6 -7.55 1.91 12.05
CA ASN A 6 -7.93 0.50 12.15
C ASN A 6 -6.79 -0.40 11.66
N VAL A 7 -6.15 -0.06 10.53
CA VAL A 7 -5.04 -0.82 9.96
C VAL A 7 -3.82 -0.77 10.89
N HIS A 8 -3.45 0.42 11.38
CA HIS A 8 -2.33 0.57 12.31
C HIS A 8 -2.52 -0.26 13.59
N ASN A 9 -3.71 -0.23 14.18
CA ASN A 9 -4.00 -1.03 15.37
C ASN A 9 -3.98 -2.54 15.08
N ALA A 10 -4.49 -2.98 13.93
CA ALA A 10 -4.45 -4.39 13.52
C ALA A 10 -3.00 -4.89 13.37
N VAL A 11 -2.13 -4.09 12.75
CA VAL A 11 -0.70 -4.41 12.61
C VAL A 11 -0.04 -4.51 13.99
N LYS A 12 -0.26 -3.51 14.85
CA LYS A 12 0.30 -3.49 16.21
C LYS A 12 -0.12 -4.72 17.03
N LEU A 13 -1.40 -5.08 17.00
CA LEU A 13 -1.92 -6.25 17.70
C LEU A 13 -1.32 -7.56 17.15
N THR A 14 -1.18 -7.66 15.83
CA THR A 14 -0.58 -8.83 15.16
C THR A 14 0.86 -9.05 15.61
N ILE A 15 1.66 -7.98 15.61
CA ILE A 15 3.07 -8.03 16.03
C ILE A 15 3.19 -8.33 17.53
N ASN A 16 2.36 -7.71 18.37
CA ASN A 16 2.31 -7.98 19.81
C ASN A 16 1.95 -9.43 20.14
N ALA A 17 1.18 -10.09 19.28
CA ALA A 17 0.86 -11.51 19.40
C ALA A 17 2.00 -12.44 18.93
N GLY A 18 3.15 -11.89 18.51
CA GLY A 18 4.29 -12.65 18.00
C GLY A 18 4.11 -13.14 16.55
N LEU A 19 3.13 -12.60 15.82
CA LEU A 19 2.87 -12.94 14.42
C LEU A 19 3.51 -11.94 13.47
N ILE A 20 3.63 -12.34 12.20
CA ILE A 20 4.14 -11.47 11.13
C ILE A 20 2.94 -10.78 10.46
N ALA A 21 2.91 -9.45 10.54
CA ALA A 21 1.93 -8.64 9.82
C ALA A 21 2.41 -8.42 8.38
N ASN A 22 1.80 -9.11 7.41
CA ASN A 22 2.01 -8.84 5.98
C ASN A 22 0.94 -7.86 5.51
N VAL A 23 1.34 -6.74 4.90
CA VAL A 23 0.44 -5.67 4.48
C VAL A 23 0.66 -5.36 3.01
N ASP A 24 -0.38 -5.55 2.21
CA ASP A 24 -0.37 -5.26 0.78
C ASP A 24 -0.84 -3.82 0.49
N PHE A 25 -0.09 -3.15 -0.37
CA PHE A 25 -0.43 -1.83 -0.92
C PHE A 25 -0.57 -1.95 -2.43
N ILE A 26 -1.54 -1.24 -3.00
CA ILE A 26 -1.74 -1.16 -4.45
C ILE A 26 -1.60 0.31 -4.84
N PHE A 27 -0.64 0.60 -5.72
CA PHE A 27 -0.41 1.93 -6.28
C PHE A 27 -1.05 2.07 -7.66
N ASN A 28 -1.15 3.30 -8.14
CA ASN A 28 -1.69 3.69 -9.43
C ASN A 28 -3.18 3.36 -9.60
N LEU A 29 -3.95 3.39 -8.51
CA LEU A 29 -5.41 3.31 -8.63
C LEU A 29 -5.96 4.46 -9.48
N PRO A 30 -7.13 4.27 -10.13
CA PRO A 30 -7.83 5.36 -10.79
C PRO A 30 -8.01 6.55 -9.86
N ASN A 31 -7.66 7.75 -10.34
CA ASN A 31 -7.70 9.03 -9.60
C ASN A 31 -6.70 9.17 -8.43
N GLU A 32 -5.75 8.25 -8.24
CA GLU A 32 -4.66 8.45 -7.27
C GLU A 32 -3.75 9.61 -7.70
N THR A 33 -3.48 10.54 -6.78
CA THR A 33 -2.63 11.72 -6.98
C THR A 33 -1.22 11.53 -6.39
N GLU A 34 -0.29 12.43 -6.70
CA GLU A 34 1.06 12.38 -6.11
C GLU A 34 1.03 12.58 -4.58
N ASP A 35 0.11 13.40 -4.08
CA ASP A 35 -0.04 13.62 -2.63
C ASP A 35 -0.55 12.35 -1.94
N ASP A 36 -1.49 11.62 -2.57
CA ASP A 36 -1.97 10.33 -2.07
C ASP A 36 -0.84 9.29 -2.02
N ILE A 37 0.02 9.26 -3.05
CA ILE A 37 1.20 8.38 -3.08
C ILE A 37 2.15 8.73 -1.92
N ASN A 38 2.40 10.02 -1.67
CA ASN A 38 3.27 10.46 -0.57
C ASN A 38 2.70 10.08 0.80
N LEU A 39 1.40 10.25 1.00
CA LEU A 39 0.70 9.81 2.22
C LEU A 39 0.80 8.29 2.41
N THR A 40 0.60 7.53 1.33
CA THR A 40 0.70 6.08 1.33
C THR A 40 2.11 5.61 1.69
N ILE A 41 3.14 6.20 1.08
CA ILE A 41 4.54 5.92 1.41
C ILE A 41 4.86 6.21 2.88
N ASN A 42 4.37 7.34 3.41
CA ASN A 42 4.59 7.69 4.81
C ASN A 42 3.96 6.66 5.75
N PHE A 43 2.76 6.19 5.40
CA PHE A 43 2.09 5.14 6.15
C PHE A 43 2.82 3.79 6.07
N MET A 44 3.30 3.39 4.89
CA MET A 44 4.13 2.19 4.73
C MET A 44 5.39 2.23 5.61
N LYS A 45 6.08 3.38 5.64
CA LYS A 45 7.26 3.59 6.50
C LYS A 45 6.93 3.43 7.98
N ASN A 46 5.79 3.97 8.41
CA ASN A 46 5.31 3.83 9.78
C ASN A 46 5.09 2.35 10.13
N LEU A 47 4.37 1.61 9.28
CA LEU A 47 4.10 0.18 9.50
C LEU A 47 5.36 -0.69 9.44
N SER A 48 6.26 -0.44 8.48
CA SER A 48 7.55 -1.13 8.39
C SER A 48 8.40 -0.88 9.64
N GLY A 49 8.40 0.35 10.17
CA GLY A 49 9.05 0.70 11.44
C GLY A 49 8.49 -0.03 12.66
N LEU A 50 7.23 -0.50 12.62
CA LEU A 50 6.67 -1.38 13.65
C LEU A 50 7.11 -2.84 13.52
N GLY A 51 7.69 -3.22 12.38
CA GLY A 51 8.07 -4.60 12.05
C GLY A 51 7.11 -5.31 11.09
N ALA A 52 6.21 -4.58 10.43
CA ALA A 52 5.36 -5.16 9.39
C ALA A 52 6.15 -5.44 8.10
N LYS A 53 5.81 -6.51 7.40
CA LYS A 53 6.31 -6.80 6.06
C LYS A 53 5.39 -6.18 5.04
N ILE A 54 5.94 -5.30 4.21
CA ILE A 54 5.17 -4.54 3.24
C ILE A 54 5.37 -5.15 1.85
N HIS A 55 4.26 -5.40 1.14
CA HIS A 55 4.28 -5.80 -0.26
C HIS A 55 3.57 -4.74 -1.08
N ALA A 56 4.21 -4.29 -2.15
CA ALA A 56 3.65 -3.30 -3.04
C ALA A 56 3.32 -3.94 -4.39
N HIS A 57 2.09 -3.69 -4.84
CA HIS A 57 1.58 -4.06 -6.14
C HIS A 57 1.24 -2.80 -6.91
N THR A 58 1.18 -2.92 -8.24
CA THR A 58 0.63 -1.88 -9.10
C THR A 58 -0.76 -2.29 -9.56
N PHE A 59 -1.64 -1.31 -9.68
CA PHE A 59 -3.00 -1.52 -10.17
C PHE A 59 -2.98 -2.16 -11.56
N MET A 60 -3.81 -3.18 -11.73
CA MET A 60 -4.06 -3.85 -12.99
C MET A 60 -5.58 -4.00 -13.16
N PRO A 61 -6.18 -3.47 -14.25
CA PRO A 61 -7.60 -3.64 -14.51
C PRO A 61 -7.87 -5.11 -14.81
N LEU A 62 -8.79 -5.69 -14.05
CA LEU A 62 -9.17 -7.09 -14.20
C LEU A 62 -10.54 -7.18 -14.86
N PRO A 63 -10.75 -8.15 -15.79
CA PRO A 63 -12.06 -8.35 -16.39
C PRO A 63 -13.10 -8.65 -15.32
N LEU A 64 -14.35 -8.22 -15.56
CA LEU A 64 -15.49 -8.39 -14.64
C LEU A 64 -15.36 -7.63 -13.31
N THR A 65 -14.44 -6.68 -13.18
CA THR A 65 -14.36 -5.76 -12.04
C THR A 65 -14.90 -4.37 -12.40
N VAL A 66 -15.23 -3.56 -11.39
CA VAL A 66 -15.66 -2.16 -11.57
C VAL A 66 -14.62 -1.32 -12.30
N PHE A 67 -13.36 -1.73 -12.26
CA PHE A 67 -12.24 -1.07 -12.92
C PHE A 67 -11.76 -1.79 -14.19
N ALA A 68 -12.59 -2.66 -14.78
CA ALA A 68 -12.21 -3.44 -15.96
C ALA A 68 -11.79 -2.58 -17.16
N ASN A 69 -12.32 -1.36 -17.27
CA ASN A 69 -12.06 -0.43 -18.38
C ASN A 69 -11.13 0.73 -17.99
N GLU A 70 -10.51 0.67 -16.82
CA GLU A 70 -9.60 1.71 -16.36
C GLU A 70 -8.22 1.58 -17.01
N THR A 71 -7.49 2.70 -17.07
CA THR A 71 -6.16 2.73 -17.67
C THR A 71 -5.08 2.35 -16.64
N VAL A 72 -4.12 1.53 -17.07
CA VAL A 72 -2.91 1.25 -16.28
C VAL A 72 -1.98 2.45 -16.37
N LYS A 73 -1.55 2.97 -15.22
CA LYS A 73 -0.46 3.94 -15.15
C LYS A 73 0.83 3.23 -14.78
N GLU A 74 1.94 3.64 -15.40
CA GLU A 74 3.27 3.17 -14.98
C GLU A 74 3.67 3.79 -13.65
N ILE A 75 4.44 3.06 -12.86
CA ILE A 75 4.97 3.58 -11.60
C ILE A 75 6.16 4.50 -11.88
N ASN A 76 6.16 5.69 -11.31
CA ASN A 76 7.31 6.60 -11.48
C ASN A 76 8.56 6.00 -10.79
N GLU A 77 9.74 6.36 -11.29
CA GLU A 77 11.02 5.85 -10.74
C GLU A 77 11.28 6.23 -9.28
N LYS A 78 10.86 7.41 -8.85
CA LYS A 78 11.02 7.90 -7.47
C LYS A 78 10.23 7.01 -6.50
N THR A 79 8.98 6.72 -6.81
CA THR A 79 8.12 5.82 -6.03
C THR A 79 8.70 4.41 -6.00
N ARG A 80 9.15 3.90 -7.15
CA ARG A 80 9.79 2.58 -7.25
C ARG A 80 11.04 2.46 -6.36
N LYS A 81 11.90 3.48 -6.34
CA LYS A 81 13.10 3.52 -5.48
C LYS A 81 12.74 3.49 -3.99
N VAL A 82 11.67 4.17 -3.58
CA VAL A 82 11.24 4.17 -2.17
C VAL A 82 10.71 2.80 -1.77
N ILE A 83 9.88 2.18 -2.61
CA ILE A 83 9.32 0.85 -2.34
C ILE A 83 10.40 -0.23 -2.25
N SER A 84 11.42 -0.17 -3.11
CA SER A 84 12.51 -1.16 -3.11
C SER A 84 13.40 -1.13 -1.88
N ASN A 85 13.33 -0.07 -1.06
CA ASN A 85 14.15 0.12 0.13
C ASN A 85 13.38 -0.14 1.45
N LEU A 86 12.12 -0.57 1.35
CA LEU A 86 11.23 -0.91 2.48
C LEU A 86 11.16 -2.41 2.69
#